data_AF-A0A847YJX9-F1
#
_entry.id   AF-A0A847YJX9-F1
#
_cell.length_a   1.000
_cell.length_b   1.000
_cell.length_c   1.000
_cell.angle_alpha   90.00
_cell.angle_beta   90.00
_cell.angle_gamma   90.00
#
_symmetry.space_group_name_H-M   'P 1'
#
loop_
_entity.id
_entity.type
_entity.pdbx_description
1 polymer ?
#
loop_
_entity_poly.entity_id
_entity_poly.type
_entity_poly.pdbx_seq_one_letter_code
_entity_poly.pdbx_strand_id
1 'polypeptide(L)'
;MLAIMALWGVLTGTAAAADHVWQEVQADGCRVVTVHLRPNATFVWTGRCLDGYLDGPGTLQWVEAGAPSDRFVGAFVRGKAQGFGILTWAFPAARYEGEFSFGLRSGKGIQVFANGDRYEGEWREDRPHGRGVYVWINEDRYEGEFVDGAAQGQGTMAWADGSRYDGEFQAGLPHGRGVKTWVKGSRYEGEFVKGQMHGYGVFTLRSGRVFQGRWENSNYLGP
;
A
#
# COMPACT_ATOMS: atom_id res chain seq x y z
N MET A 1 -11.80 15.22 -3.19
CA MET A 1 -10.44 14.65 -3.29
C MET A 1 -10.52 13.24 -2.76
N LEU A 2 -10.06 12.24 -3.52
CA LEU A 2 -10.01 10.86 -3.04
C LEU A 2 -8.91 10.75 -1.98
N ALA A 3 -9.14 9.97 -0.93
CA ALA A 3 -8.12 9.70 0.08
C ALA A 3 -7.00 8.86 -0.52
N ILE A 4 -5.76 9.16 -0.18
CA ILE A 4 -4.58 8.31 -0.39
C ILE A 4 -4.71 7.14 0.56
N MET A 5 -5.52 6.19 0.13
CA MET A 5 -5.50 4.84 0.64
C MET A 5 -4.82 4.02 -0.43
N ALA A 6 -3.76 3.33 -0.07
CA ALA A 6 -3.37 2.21 -0.90
C ALA A 6 -4.61 1.30 -0.96
N LEU A 7 -5.06 0.98 -2.18
CA LEU A 7 -6.27 0.19 -2.41
C LEU A 7 -6.04 -1.23 -1.87
N TRP A 8 -6.28 -1.43 -0.58
CA TRP A 8 -6.29 -2.74 0.06
C TRP A 8 -7.70 -3.30 -0.06
N GLY A 9 -7.95 -3.98 -1.18
CA GLY A 9 -9.16 -4.77 -1.38
C GLY A 9 -10.19 -4.12 -2.31
N VAL A 10 -10.03 -4.34 -3.62
CA VAL A 10 -11.18 -4.54 -4.53
C VAL A 10 -10.79 -5.63 -5.55
N LEU A 11 -10.69 -6.86 -5.09
CA LEU A 11 -11.25 -7.97 -5.86
C LEU A 11 -12.68 -8.14 -5.34
N THR A 12 -13.63 -8.14 -6.26
CA THR A 12 -15.08 -8.04 -6.03
C THR A 12 -15.62 -9.02 -4.98
N GLY A 13 -16.32 -8.50 -3.95
CA GLY A 13 -17.19 -9.29 -3.08
C GLY A 13 -17.22 -8.80 -1.63
N THR A 14 -18.27 -8.03 -1.28
CA THR A 14 -18.81 -7.80 0.08
C THR A 14 -17.85 -7.69 1.28
N ALA A 15 -17.88 -6.51 1.88
CA ALA A 15 -17.39 -6.16 3.21
C ALA A 15 -17.46 -7.29 4.25
N ALA A 16 -16.28 -7.77 4.64
CA ALA A 16 -15.89 -8.01 6.03
C ALA A 16 -14.38 -7.79 6.06
N ALA A 17 -13.85 -7.28 7.17
CA ALA A 17 -12.45 -7.51 7.48
C ALA A 17 -12.26 -9.03 7.46
N ALA A 18 -11.74 -9.58 6.36
CA ALA A 18 -11.35 -10.98 6.32
C ALA A 18 -10.20 -11.06 7.31
N ASP A 19 -10.51 -11.54 8.52
CA ASP A 19 -9.53 -12.13 9.41
C ASP A 19 -8.58 -12.95 8.55
N HIS A 20 -7.27 -12.77 8.74
CA HIS A 20 -6.25 -13.57 8.07
C HIS A 20 -6.47 -15.03 8.49
N VAL A 21 -7.37 -15.74 7.81
CA VAL A 21 -7.67 -17.14 8.10
C VAL A 21 -6.50 -17.92 7.53
N TRP A 22 -5.55 -18.17 8.42
CA TRP A 22 -4.42 -19.03 8.17
C TRP A 22 -4.90 -20.46 7.98
N GLN A 23 -4.70 -21.01 6.79
CA GLN A 23 -5.14 -22.36 6.50
C GLN A 23 -3.98 -23.24 6.11
N GLU A 24 -4.02 -24.43 6.68
CA GLU A 24 -3.05 -25.48 6.47
C GLU A 24 -3.43 -26.22 5.19
N VAL A 25 -2.64 -26.04 4.14
CA VAL A 25 -2.80 -26.76 2.88
C VAL A 25 -1.71 -27.83 2.79
N GLN A 26 -2.08 -29.03 2.36
CA GLN A 26 -1.19 -30.19 2.32
C GLN A 26 -0.98 -30.69 0.88
N ALA A 27 0.28 -30.92 0.51
CA ALA A 27 0.67 -31.72 -0.65
C ALA A 27 1.85 -32.61 -0.23
N ASP A 28 1.78 -33.90 -0.55
CA ASP A 28 2.85 -34.88 -0.30
C ASP A 28 3.37 -34.91 1.15
N GLY A 29 2.46 -34.79 2.12
CA GLY A 29 2.76 -34.85 3.56
C GLY A 29 3.38 -33.58 4.14
N CYS A 30 3.49 -32.53 3.31
CA CYS A 30 4.05 -31.25 3.72
C CYS A 30 3.00 -30.14 3.76
N ARG A 31 3.08 -29.31 4.79
CA ARG A 31 2.04 -28.32 5.09
C ARG A 31 2.56 -26.90 5.00
N VAL A 32 1.72 -26.02 4.43
CA VAL A 32 1.98 -24.59 4.33
C VAL A 32 0.80 -23.83 4.91
N VAL A 33 1.09 -22.70 5.54
CA VAL A 33 0.08 -21.79 6.06
C VAL A 33 -0.06 -20.65 5.07
N THR A 34 -1.24 -20.49 4.47
CA THR A 34 -1.54 -19.41 3.53
C THR A 34 -2.61 -18.47 4.09
N VAL A 35 -2.53 -17.19 3.71
CA VAL A 35 -3.53 -16.16 4.05
C VAL A 35 -4.77 -16.21 3.15
N HIS A 36 -4.66 -16.81 1.97
CA HIS A 36 -5.77 -16.96 1.04
C HIS A 36 -5.94 -18.44 0.72
N LEU A 37 -7.14 -18.97 0.99
CA LEU A 37 -7.52 -20.29 0.51
C LEU A 37 -7.69 -20.28 -0.99
N ARG A 38 -7.16 -21.34 -1.60
CA ARG A 38 -7.56 -21.75 -2.94
C ARG A 38 -7.98 -23.21 -2.89
N PRO A 39 -9.27 -23.48 -2.63
CA PRO A 39 -9.74 -24.85 -2.40
C PRO A 39 -9.51 -25.78 -3.60
N ASN A 40 -9.38 -25.23 -4.81
CA ASN A 40 -9.12 -25.97 -6.04
C ASN A 40 -7.64 -25.94 -6.48
N ALA A 41 -6.76 -25.30 -5.71
CA ALA A 41 -5.34 -25.25 -6.04
C ALA A 41 -4.58 -26.34 -5.29
N THR A 42 -3.65 -26.97 -6.01
CA THR A 42 -2.57 -27.74 -5.41
C THR A 42 -1.30 -26.89 -5.40
N PHE A 43 -0.23 -27.39 -4.78
CA PHE A 43 1.06 -26.73 -4.84
C PHE A 43 2.20 -27.74 -5.01
N VAL A 44 3.29 -27.26 -5.58
CA VAL A 44 4.56 -27.96 -5.70
C VAL A 44 5.61 -27.19 -4.90
N TRP A 45 6.33 -27.87 -4.02
CA TRP A 45 7.40 -27.29 -3.20
C TRP A 45 8.74 -27.94 -3.53
N THR A 46 9.77 -27.12 -3.76
CA THR A 46 11.12 -27.60 -4.11
C THR A 46 12.11 -27.62 -2.93
N GLY A 47 11.70 -27.16 -1.75
CA GLY A 47 12.57 -27.08 -0.57
C GLY A 47 12.39 -28.27 0.38
N ARG A 48 12.88 -28.13 1.63
CA ARG A 48 12.76 -29.19 2.64
C ARG A 48 11.35 -29.25 3.23
N CYS A 49 10.96 -30.46 3.63
CA CYS A 49 9.82 -30.71 4.49
C CYS A 49 10.33 -31.15 5.87
N LEU A 50 10.09 -30.36 6.91
CA LEU A 50 10.53 -30.65 8.28
C LEU A 50 9.32 -30.68 9.21
N ASP A 51 9.17 -31.76 9.98
CA ASP A 51 8.05 -31.98 10.91
C ASP A 51 6.66 -31.81 10.25
N GLY A 52 6.56 -32.20 8.98
CA GLY A 52 5.35 -32.09 8.17
C GLY A 52 5.03 -30.67 7.72
N TYR A 53 5.99 -29.74 7.73
CA TYR A 53 5.81 -28.35 7.29
C TYR A 53 6.88 -27.94 6.27
N LEU A 54 6.54 -26.99 5.39
CA LEU A 54 7.54 -26.31 4.56
C LEU A 54 8.55 -25.62 5.46
N ASP A 55 9.83 -25.81 5.19
CA ASP A 55 10.88 -25.22 6.00
C ASP A 55 12.10 -24.90 5.13
N GLY A 56 12.90 -23.91 5.51
CA GLY A 56 14.07 -23.47 4.75
C GLY A 56 13.73 -22.82 3.39
N PRO A 57 14.76 -22.56 2.56
CA PRO A 57 14.59 -21.94 1.25
C PRO A 57 13.99 -22.89 0.23
N GLY A 58 13.23 -22.34 -0.73
CA GLY A 58 12.71 -23.09 -1.87
C GLY A 58 11.75 -22.27 -2.74
N THR A 59 11.12 -22.95 -3.69
CA THR A 59 10.06 -22.40 -4.53
C THR A 59 8.75 -23.12 -4.23
N LEU A 60 7.72 -22.36 -3.90
CA LEU A 60 6.33 -22.82 -3.80
C LEU A 60 5.59 -22.36 -5.05
N GLN A 61 5.15 -23.31 -5.87
CA GLN A 61 4.39 -23.05 -7.09
C GLN A 61 2.97 -23.53 -6.90
N TRP A 62 1.99 -22.64 -6.98
CA TRP A 62 0.59 -23.04 -7.00
C TRP A 62 0.21 -23.52 -8.40
N VAL A 63 -0.69 -24.51 -8.44
CA VAL A 63 -1.22 -25.11 -9.67
C VAL A 63 -2.75 -25.12 -9.55
N GLU A 64 -3.42 -24.49 -10.52
CA GLU A 64 -4.86 -24.37 -10.57
C GLU A 64 -5.35 -24.82 -11.96
N ALA A 65 -6.39 -25.67 -12.00
CA ALA A 65 -6.89 -26.29 -13.23
C ALA A 65 -5.78 -26.95 -14.10
N GLY A 66 -4.75 -27.51 -13.47
CA GLY A 66 -3.63 -28.17 -14.14
C GLY A 66 -2.55 -27.23 -14.71
N ALA A 67 -2.67 -25.91 -14.49
CA ALA A 67 -1.70 -24.92 -14.94
C ALA A 67 -1.02 -24.19 -13.76
N PRO A 68 0.28 -23.82 -13.87
CA PRO A 68 0.93 -22.98 -12.87
C PRO A 68 0.22 -21.62 -12.73
N SER A 69 -0.05 -21.20 -11.49
CA SER A 69 -0.58 -19.87 -11.16
C SER A 69 0.46 -19.07 -10.36
N ASP A 70 0.17 -18.74 -9.11
CA ASP A 70 1.07 -17.93 -8.29
C ASP A 70 2.35 -18.69 -7.96
N ARG A 71 3.37 -17.94 -7.56
CA ARG A 71 4.67 -18.48 -7.19
C ARG A 71 5.29 -17.68 -6.06
N PHE A 72 5.84 -18.37 -5.08
CA PHE A 72 6.67 -17.81 -4.03
C PHE A 72 8.07 -18.38 -4.10
N VAL A 73 9.08 -17.52 -4.03
CA VAL A 73 10.49 -17.88 -3.92
C VAL A 73 11.03 -17.23 -2.66
N GLY A 74 11.47 -18.04 -1.70
CA GLY A 74 11.93 -17.55 -0.41
C GLY A 74 12.05 -18.67 0.60
N ALA A 75 12.12 -18.33 1.88
CA ALA A 75 12.22 -19.29 2.96
C ALA A 75 10.93 -19.44 3.75
N PHE A 76 10.70 -20.65 4.26
CA PHE A 76 9.64 -20.94 5.23
C PHE A 76 10.24 -21.37 6.57
N VAL A 77 9.51 -21.12 7.65
CA VAL A 77 9.76 -21.70 8.97
C VAL A 77 8.44 -22.25 9.48
N ARG A 78 8.36 -23.56 9.72
CA ARG A 78 7.11 -24.25 10.14
C ARG A 78 5.89 -23.87 9.27
N GLY A 79 6.08 -23.86 7.96
CA GLY A 79 5.03 -23.62 6.98
C GLY A 79 4.68 -22.14 6.77
N LYS A 80 5.36 -21.20 7.43
CA LYS A 80 5.12 -19.76 7.29
C LYS A 80 6.28 -19.07 6.58
N ALA A 81 6.02 -18.21 5.60
CA ALA A 81 7.06 -17.47 4.91
C ALA A 81 7.82 -16.56 5.89
N GLN A 82 9.15 -16.54 5.78
CA GLN A 82 10.03 -15.86 6.72
C GLN A 82 11.25 -15.26 6.02
N GLY A 83 11.63 -14.05 6.41
CA GLY A 83 12.74 -13.32 5.81
C GLY A 83 12.41 -12.84 4.41
N PHE A 84 13.42 -12.59 3.59
CA PHE A 84 13.21 -12.07 2.25
C PHE A 84 12.57 -13.11 1.31
N GLY A 85 11.62 -12.69 0.49
CA GLY A 85 10.98 -13.51 -0.52
C GLY A 85 10.37 -12.70 -1.66
N ILE A 86 10.05 -13.39 -2.74
CA ILE A 86 9.36 -12.87 -3.91
C ILE A 86 8.06 -13.63 -4.07
N LEU A 87 6.94 -12.93 -4.02
CA LEU A 87 5.60 -13.47 -4.29
C LEU A 87 5.08 -12.88 -5.59
N THR A 88 4.79 -13.74 -6.56
CA THR A 88 4.22 -13.38 -7.85
C THR A 88 2.82 -13.95 -7.93
N TRP A 89 1.83 -13.09 -8.13
CA TRP A 89 0.47 -13.48 -8.45
C TRP A 89 0.31 -13.53 -9.96
N ALA A 90 -0.27 -14.61 -10.48
CA ALA A 90 -0.43 -14.77 -11.92
C ALA A 90 -1.64 -14.00 -12.45
N PHE A 91 -2.79 -14.12 -11.78
CA PHE A 91 -4.04 -13.51 -12.22
C PHE A 91 -4.89 -13.02 -11.03
N PRO A 92 -5.09 -11.70 -10.87
CA PRO A 92 -4.49 -10.66 -11.70
C PRO A 92 -2.97 -10.55 -11.43
N ALA A 93 -2.20 -10.17 -12.46
CA ALA A 93 -0.74 -10.17 -12.38
C ALA A 93 -0.25 -9.11 -11.39
N ALA A 94 0.42 -9.53 -10.32
CA ALA A 94 0.99 -8.64 -9.32
C ALA A 94 2.30 -9.24 -8.78
N ARG A 95 3.14 -8.43 -8.15
CA ARG A 95 4.40 -8.91 -7.59
C ARG A 95 4.77 -8.17 -6.31
N TYR A 96 5.18 -8.92 -5.31
CA TYR A 96 5.81 -8.43 -4.10
C TYR A 96 7.23 -8.97 -4.00
N GLU A 97 8.16 -8.11 -3.60
CA GLU A 97 9.52 -8.46 -3.27
C GLU A 97 9.91 -7.75 -1.98
N GLY A 98 10.20 -8.51 -0.93
CA GLY A 98 10.46 -7.92 0.38
C GLY A 98 10.49 -8.93 1.50
N GLU A 99 10.46 -8.42 2.73
CA GLU A 99 10.53 -9.23 3.92
C GLU A 99 9.17 -9.82 4.30
N PHE A 100 9.21 -11.03 4.86
CA PHE A 100 8.07 -11.74 5.42
C PHE A 100 8.34 -12.08 6.88
N SER A 101 7.31 -11.98 7.71
CA SER A 101 7.33 -12.41 9.10
C SER A 101 6.02 -13.13 9.41
N PHE A 102 6.13 -14.36 9.94
CA PHE A 102 4.97 -15.22 10.19
C PHE A 102 4.05 -15.39 8.98
N GLY A 103 4.62 -15.35 7.77
CA GLY A 103 3.93 -15.50 6.49
C GLY A 103 3.29 -14.22 5.93
N LEU A 104 3.33 -13.10 6.65
CA LEU A 104 2.81 -11.80 6.20
C LEU A 104 3.95 -10.94 5.69
N ARG A 105 3.67 -10.06 4.72
CA ARG A 105 4.60 -9.00 4.33
C ARG A 105 4.89 -8.12 5.53
N SER A 106 6.17 -7.89 5.78
CA SER A 106 6.68 -7.13 6.92
C SER A 106 8.00 -6.46 6.52
N GLY A 107 8.58 -5.63 7.39
CA GLY A 107 9.87 -4.98 7.10
C GLY A 107 9.83 -4.17 5.82
N LYS A 108 10.89 -4.19 5.02
CA LYS A 108 10.94 -3.45 3.75
C LYS A 108 10.46 -4.32 2.59
N GLY A 109 9.74 -3.70 1.65
CA GLY A 109 9.34 -4.37 0.42
C GLY A 109 8.77 -3.47 -0.65
N ILE A 110 8.75 -4.00 -1.86
CA ILE A 110 8.22 -3.37 -3.07
C ILE A 110 7.05 -4.21 -3.56
N GLN A 111 5.88 -3.58 -3.70
CA GLN A 111 4.70 -4.17 -4.33
C GLN A 111 4.43 -3.45 -5.65
N VAL A 112 4.33 -4.21 -6.73
CA VAL A 112 3.66 -3.80 -7.97
C VAL A 112 2.28 -4.44 -7.96
N PHE A 113 1.25 -3.61 -8.03
CA PHE A 113 -0.14 -4.02 -8.01
C PHE A 113 -0.64 -4.35 -9.41
N ALA A 114 -1.73 -5.11 -9.48
CA ALA A 114 -2.35 -5.51 -10.75
C ALA A 114 -2.87 -4.35 -11.60
N ASN A 115 -3.24 -3.25 -10.97
CA ASN A 115 -3.67 -2.03 -11.65
C ASN A 115 -2.49 -1.18 -12.17
N GLY A 116 -1.24 -1.62 -11.93
CA GLY A 116 -0.02 -0.91 -12.31
C GLY A 116 0.50 0.06 -11.26
N ASP A 117 -0.21 0.26 -10.14
CA ASP A 117 0.30 1.04 -9.02
C ASP A 117 1.53 0.36 -8.42
N ARG A 118 2.35 1.13 -7.71
CA ARG A 118 3.56 0.65 -7.03
C ARG A 118 3.68 1.24 -5.64
N TYR A 119 3.96 0.40 -4.66
CA TYR A 119 4.38 0.82 -3.33
C TYR A 119 5.80 0.32 -3.04
N GLU A 120 6.62 1.18 -2.47
CA GLU A 120 7.94 0.85 -1.94
C GLU A 120 8.07 1.45 -0.55
N GLY A 121 8.30 0.62 0.45
CA GLY A 121 8.41 1.12 1.82
C GLY A 121 8.34 0.02 2.85
N GLU A 122 7.99 0.45 4.05
CA GLU A 122 7.86 -0.39 5.23
C GLU A 122 6.46 -1.05 5.29
N TRP A 123 6.43 -2.28 5.82
CA TRP A 123 5.26 -3.13 5.92
C TRP A 123 5.13 -3.67 7.33
N ARG A 124 3.88 -3.79 7.79
CA ARG A 124 3.52 -4.46 9.03
C ARG A 124 2.23 -5.23 8.81
N GLU A 125 2.28 -6.54 9.02
CA GLU A 125 1.12 -7.43 8.94
C GLU A 125 0.32 -7.22 7.65
N ASP A 126 1.01 -7.36 6.50
CA ASP A 126 0.44 -7.21 5.16
C ASP A 126 -0.06 -5.80 4.78
N ARG A 127 0.22 -4.78 5.59
CA ARG A 127 -0.16 -3.39 5.32
C ARG A 127 1.06 -2.46 5.25
N PRO A 128 1.07 -1.44 4.36
CA PRO A 128 2.00 -0.32 4.41
C PRO A 128 1.96 0.33 5.78
N HIS A 129 3.13 0.50 6.37
CA HIS A 129 3.26 1.07 7.70
C HIS A 129 4.65 1.67 7.85
N GLY A 130 4.79 2.85 8.45
CA GLY A 130 6.09 3.54 8.49
C GLY A 130 6.32 4.35 7.21
N ARG A 131 7.57 4.55 6.79
CA ARG A 131 7.87 5.39 5.62
C ARG A 131 7.71 4.60 4.32
N GLY A 132 7.19 5.28 3.30
CA GLY A 132 7.12 4.69 1.96
C GLY A 132 6.81 5.69 0.86
N VAL A 133 6.83 5.17 -0.36
CA VAL A 133 6.50 5.86 -1.59
C VAL A 133 5.42 5.05 -2.29
N TYR A 134 4.29 5.69 -2.60
CA TYR A 134 3.23 5.14 -3.43
C TYR A 134 3.20 5.91 -4.75
N VAL A 135 3.29 5.19 -5.86
CA VAL A 135 3.19 5.74 -7.22
C VAL A 135 1.97 5.10 -7.87
N TRP A 136 1.02 5.93 -8.29
CA TRP A 136 -0.14 5.46 -9.04
C TRP A 136 0.21 5.27 -10.51
N ILE A 137 -0.57 4.46 -11.22
CA ILE A 137 -0.42 4.25 -12.66
C ILE A 137 -0.58 5.52 -13.49
N ASN A 138 -1.29 6.53 -12.96
CA ASN A 138 -1.42 7.86 -13.57
C ASN A 138 -0.22 8.78 -13.28
N GLU A 139 0.87 8.26 -12.70
CA GLU A 139 2.09 8.96 -12.29
C GLU A 139 1.94 9.93 -11.10
N ASP A 140 0.78 9.97 -10.44
CA ASP A 140 0.69 10.59 -9.13
C ASP A 140 1.65 9.88 -8.16
N ARG A 141 2.18 10.62 -7.18
CA ARG A 141 3.18 10.11 -6.23
C ARG A 141 2.97 10.68 -4.84
N TYR A 142 2.87 9.80 -3.86
CA TYR A 142 2.92 10.14 -2.45
C TYR A 142 4.22 9.61 -1.84
N GLU A 143 4.88 10.41 -1.03
CA GLU A 143 6.02 10.02 -0.22
C GLU A 143 5.81 10.54 1.20
N GLY A 144 5.82 9.66 2.18
CA GLY A 144 5.55 10.04 3.56
C GLY A 144 5.32 8.86 4.48
N GLU A 145 4.64 9.13 5.59
CA GLU A 145 4.31 8.13 6.60
C GLU A 145 2.98 7.44 6.28
N PHE A 146 2.93 6.14 6.56
CA PHE A 146 1.77 5.28 6.41
C PHE A 146 1.41 4.67 7.75
N VAL A 147 0.11 4.60 8.03
CA VAL A 147 -0.44 3.81 9.14
C VAL A 147 -1.55 2.94 8.59
N ASP A 148 -1.30 1.64 8.61
CA ASP A 148 -2.23 0.58 8.20
C ASP A 148 -2.80 0.81 6.79
N GLY A 149 -1.93 1.22 5.86
CA GLY A 149 -2.27 1.44 4.45
C GLY A 149 -2.73 2.85 4.07
N ALA A 150 -2.97 3.73 5.04
CA ALA A 150 -3.36 5.11 4.79
C ALA A 150 -2.19 6.08 5.00
N ALA A 151 -2.09 7.10 4.14
CA ALA A 151 -1.16 8.21 4.39
C ALA A 151 -1.53 8.92 5.70
N GLN A 152 -0.52 9.17 6.52
CA GLN A 152 -0.62 9.71 7.88
C GLN A 152 0.58 10.61 8.14
N GLY A 153 0.52 11.53 9.10
CA GLY A 153 1.68 12.30 9.53
C GLY A 153 2.22 13.20 8.42
N GLN A 154 3.54 13.37 8.34
CA GLN A 154 4.15 14.25 7.33
C GLN A 154 4.30 13.53 5.99
N GLY A 155 3.98 14.21 4.89
CA GLY A 155 4.19 13.68 3.56
C GLY A 155 4.17 14.73 2.46
N THR A 156 4.50 14.26 1.26
CA THR A 156 4.43 15.01 0.01
C THR A 156 3.55 14.25 -0.97
N MET A 157 2.53 14.93 -1.50
CA MET A 157 1.76 14.44 -2.64
C MET A 157 2.13 15.26 -3.87
N ALA A 158 2.68 14.64 -4.89
CA ALA A 158 2.90 15.21 -6.21
C ALA A 158 1.89 14.59 -7.16
N TRP A 159 1.19 15.43 -7.93
CA TRP A 159 0.26 14.98 -8.95
C TRP A 159 0.94 15.04 -10.32
N ALA A 160 0.53 14.16 -11.23
CA ALA A 160 1.05 14.12 -12.60
C ALA A 160 0.76 15.41 -13.38
N ASP A 161 -0.25 16.19 -12.96
CA ASP A 161 -0.50 17.52 -13.50
C ASP A 161 0.58 18.55 -13.10
N GLY A 162 1.51 18.21 -12.21
CA GLY A 162 2.57 19.09 -11.69
C GLY A 162 2.18 19.89 -10.44
N SER A 163 0.95 19.73 -9.95
CA SER A 163 0.55 20.23 -8.63
C SER A 163 1.29 19.44 -7.54
N ARG A 164 1.42 20.05 -6.36
CA ARG A 164 2.10 19.45 -5.20
C ARG A 164 1.45 19.89 -3.90
N TYR A 165 1.46 19.01 -2.90
CA TYR A 165 1.13 19.32 -1.52
C TYR A 165 2.22 18.78 -0.61
N ASP A 166 2.69 19.63 0.31
CA ASP A 166 3.65 19.29 1.35
C ASP A 166 3.03 19.62 2.70
N GLY A 167 2.87 18.63 3.58
CA GLY A 167 2.29 18.87 4.89
C GLY A 167 1.77 17.63 5.58
N GLU A 168 0.85 17.86 6.51
CA GLU A 168 0.25 16.81 7.34
C GLU A 168 -0.86 16.05 6.59
N PHE A 169 -0.95 14.74 6.86
CA PHE A 169 -1.96 13.84 6.36
C PHE A 169 -2.66 13.14 7.51
N GLN A 170 -3.96 12.94 7.38
CA GLN A 170 -4.77 12.14 8.27
C GLN A 170 -5.75 11.30 7.46
N ALA A 171 -5.75 9.99 7.67
CA ALA A 171 -6.63 9.05 6.98
C ALA A 171 -6.60 9.23 5.44
N GLY A 172 -5.39 9.39 4.89
CA GLY A 172 -5.19 9.52 3.44
C GLY A 172 -5.42 10.93 2.88
N LEU A 173 -5.82 11.91 3.68
CA LEU A 173 -6.16 13.26 3.19
C LEU A 173 -5.24 14.31 3.83
N PRO A 174 -4.89 15.38 3.10
CA PRO A 174 -4.30 16.58 3.69
C PRO A 174 -5.11 17.06 4.89
N HIS A 175 -4.41 17.25 5.99
CA HIS A 175 -4.93 17.68 7.27
C HIS A 175 -3.90 18.60 7.93
N GLY A 176 -4.22 19.28 9.03
CA GLY A 176 -3.23 20.07 9.76
C GLY A 176 -2.61 21.17 8.91
N ARG A 177 -1.33 21.49 9.10
CA ARG A 177 -0.65 22.52 8.32
C ARG A 177 -0.02 21.95 7.06
N GLY A 178 -0.07 22.72 5.98
CA GLY A 178 0.63 22.37 4.76
C GLY A 178 0.68 23.48 3.73
N VAL A 179 1.33 23.16 2.62
CA VAL A 179 1.50 24.02 1.46
C VAL A 179 0.99 23.28 0.23
N LYS A 180 -0.01 23.83 -0.44
CA LYS A 180 -0.46 23.34 -1.75
C LYS A 180 0.01 24.29 -2.85
N THR A 181 0.67 23.75 -3.86
CA THR A 181 1.08 24.46 -5.07
C THR A 181 0.37 23.85 -6.26
N TRP A 182 -0.26 24.66 -7.10
CA TRP A 182 -0.96 24.21 -8.31
C TRP A 182 -0.06 24.34 -9.53
N VAL A 183 -0.33 23.56 -10.59
CA VAL A 183 0.35 23.50 -11.92
C VAL A 183 0.73 24.83 -12.60
N LYS A 184 0.29 25.98 -12.10
CA LYS A 184 0.57 27.31 -12.68
C LYS A 184 1.06 28.34 -11.65
N GLY A 185 1.54 27.89 -10.49
CA GLY A 185 2.24 28.74 -9.51
C GLY A 185 1.36 29.42 -8.47
N SER A 186 0.03 29.23 -8.49
CA SER A 186 -0.79 29.57 -7.32
C SER A 186 -0.37 28.68 -6.15
N ARG A 187 -0.35 29.24 -4.94
CA ARG A 187 0.12 28.58 -3.72
C ARG A 187 -0.76 28.94 -2.54
N TYR A 188 -1.15 27.96 -1.75
CA TYR A 188 -1.82 28.13 -0.47
C TYR A 188 -0.91 27.58 0.63
N GLU A 189 -0.71 28.35 1.68
CA GLU A 189 -0.03 27.94 2.90
C GLU A 189 -0.95 28.19 4.09
N GLY A 190 -1.29 27.15 4.83
CA GLY A 190 -2.25 27.26 5.91
C GLY A 190 -2.75 25.91 6.42
N GLU A 191 -3.90 25.94 7.06
CA GLU A 191 -4.53 24.75 7.62
C GLU A 191 -5.40 24.01 6.60
N PHE A 192 -5.49 22.69 6.77
CA PHE A 192 -6.29 21.80 5.94
C PHE A 192 -7.13 20.89 6.83
N VAL A 193 -8.37 20.63 6.40
CA VAL A 193 -9.24 19.63 7.01
C VAL A 193 -9.87 18.80 5.90
N LYS A 194 -9.62 17.47 5.91
CA LYS A 194 -10.16 16.51 4.93
C LYS A 194 -9.88 16.94 3.48
N GLY A 195 -8.67 17.45 3.22
CA GLY A 195 -8.24 17.88 1.90
C GLY A 195 -8.66 19.30 1.49
N GLN A 196 -9.36 20.03 2.35
CA GLN A 196 -9.89 21.37 2.04
C GLN A 196 -9.12 22.43 2.81
N MET A 197 -8.89 23.60 2.19
CA MET A 197 -8.30 24.74 2.90
C MET A 197 -9.24 25.18 4.02
N HIS A 198 -8.70 25.37 5.21
CA HIS A 198 -9.45 25.63 6.43
C HIS A 198 -8.65 26.55 7.36
N GLY A 199 -9.24 27.03 8.45
CA GLY A 199 -8.51 27.78 9.48
C GLY A 199 -7.89 29.07 8.95
N TYR A 200 -6.70 29.42 9.43
CA TYR A 200 -5.96 30.57 8.91
C TYR A 200 -4.99 30.14 7.79
N GLY A 201 -4.92 30.94 6.72
CA GLY A 201 -3.99 30.67 5.63
C GLY A 201 -3.81 31.82 4.64
N VAL A 202 -2.78 31.69 3.82
CA VAL A 202 -2.36 32.64 2.79
C VAL A 202 -2.45 31.98 1.42
N PHE A 203 -3.36 32.46 0.57
CA PHE A 203 -3.44 32.07 -0.83
C PHE A 203 -2.83 33.13 -1.72
N THR A 204 -1.74 32.81 -2.38
CA THR A 204 -1.09 33.63 -3.40
C THR A 204 -1.46 33.11 -4.77
N LEU A 205 -2.18 33.93 -5.55
CA LEU A 205 -2.46 33.62 -6.95
C LEU A 205 -1.20 33.79 -7.79
N ARG A 206 -1.15 33.12 -8.94
CA ARG A 206 -0.12 33.34 -9.98
C ARG A 206 0.11 34.83 -10.31
N SER A 207 -0.94 35.66 -10.26
CA SER A 207 -0.85 37.10 -10.52
C SER A 207 -0.11 37.89 -9.44
N GLY A 208 0.26 37.27 -8.32
CA GLY A 208 0.81 37.93 -7.14
C GLY A 208 -0.25 38.46 -6.17
N ARG A 209 -1.54 38.37 -6.51
CA ARG A 209 -2.62 38.75 -5.57
C ARG A 209 -2.66 37.78 -4.39
N VAL A 210 -2.69 38.33 -3.18
CA VAL A 210 -2.68 37.59 -1.92
C VAL A 210 -4.03 37.69 -1.21
N PHE A 211 -4.52 36.57 -0.70
CA PHE A 211 -5.65 36.47 0.22
C PHE A 211 -5.16 35.86 1.52
N GLN A 212 -5.16 36.63 2.59
CA GLN A 212 -4.70 36.21 3.91
C GLN A 212 -5.82 36.40 4.90
N GLY A 213 -6.20 35.32 5.59
CA GLY A 213 -7.32 35.36 6.53
C GLY A 213 -7.89 33.98 6.81
N ARG A 214 -9.17 33.94 7.18
CA ARG A 214 -9.89 32.72 7.52
C ARG A 214 -10.45 32.02 6.28
N TRP A 215 -10.40 30.69 6.32
CA TRP A 215 -10.89 29.79 5.29
C TRP A 215 -11.83 28.75 5.90
N GLU A 216 -12.91 28.43 5.20
CA GLU A 216 -13.81 27.34 5.56
C GLU A 216 -14.22 26.58 4.30
N ASN A 217 -13.93 25.28 4.28
CA ASN A 217 -14.27 24.39 3.17
C ASN A 217 -13.78 24.93 1.82
N SER A 218 -12.55 25.46 1.80
CA SER A 218 -11.93 26.13 0.65
C SER A 218 -12.53 27.48 0.23
N ASN A 219 -13.45 28.05 1.01
CA ASN A 219 -13.96 29.40 0.80
C ASN A 219 -13.20 30.41 1.66
N TYR A 220 -12.82 31.54 1.07
CA TYR A 220 -12.21 32.65 1.77
C TYR A 220 -13.29 33.47 2.49
N LEU A 221 -13.17 33.62 3.82
CA LEU A 221 -14.14 34.33 4.65
C LEU A 221 -13.75 35.78 4.93
N GLY A 222 -12.51 36.16 4.63
CA GLY A 222 -11.96 37.48 4.94
C GLY A 222 -10.81 37.43 5.94
N PRO A 223 -10.14 38.58 6.16
CA PRO A 223 -9.06 38.72 7.14
C PRO A 223 -9.53 38.45 8.58
#